data_AF-A0AA42DJV4-F1
#
_entry.id   AF-A0AA42DJV4-F1
#
_cell.length_a   1.000
_cell.length_b   1.000
_cell.length_c   1.000
_cell.angle_alpha   90.00
_cell.angle_beta   90.00
_cell.angle_gamma   90.00
#
_symmetry.space_group_name_H-M   'P 1'
#
loop_
_entity.id
_entity.type
_entity.pdbx_description
1 polymer ?
#
loop_
_entity_poly.entity_id
_entity_poly.type
_entity_poly.pdbx_seq_one_letter_code
_entity_poly.pdbx_strand_id
1 'polypeptide(L)'
;MGVATTIACVPVGEEGEEQRSSRNFCVNHLPHDKHLVWHVISQVGDNNISFDVKQKGPSGINVLKYENITDGMITDYEALRNLYIANPHNATGHFMVRVETCE
;
A
#
# COMPACT_ATOMS: atom_id res chain seq x y z
N MET A 1 6.38 -5.38 20.06
CA MET A 1 6.35 -4.75 18.72
C MET A 1 5.18 -5.38 17.99
N GLY A 2 4.21 -4.57 17.54
CA GLY A 2 3.06 -5.08 16.79
C GLY A 2 3.51 -5.74 15.48
N VAL A 3 2.74 -6.71 15.00
CA VAL A 3 2.99 -7.33 13.69
C VAL A 3 2.63 -6.29 12.62
N ALA A 4 3.54 -6.03 11.70
CA ALA A 4 3.35 -5.05 10.63
C ALA A 4 3.91 -5.60 9.31
N THR A 5 3.35 -5.12 8.20
CA THR A 5 3.88 -5.35 6.86
C THR A 5 4.52 -4.07 6.35
N THR A 6 5.75 -4.16 5.84
CA THR A 6 6.41 -3.03 5.18
C THR A 6 6.54 -3.30 3.69
N ILE A 7 6.03 -2.39 2.88
CA ILE A 7 6.00 -2.45 1.43
C ILE A 7 6.97 -1.40 0.88
N ALA A 8 7.83 -1.80 -0.05
CA ALA A 8 8.71 -0.89 -0.76
C ALA A 8 8.09 -0.47 -2.09
N CYS A 9 8.08 0.84 -2.36
CA CYS A 9 7.62 1.44 -3.60
C CYS A 9 8.80 2.09 -4.33
N VAL A 10 9.31 1.40 -5.35
CA VAL A 10 10.42 1.87 -6.19
C VAL A 10 9.93 2.89 -7.23
N PRO A 11 10.79 3.81 -7.73
CA PRO A 11 10.41 4.88 -8.65
C PRO A 11 10.01 4.42 -10.05
N VAL A 12 10.33 3.19 -10.43
CA VAL A 12 10.00 2.59 -11.73
C VAL A 12 9.07 1.41 -11.50
N GLY A 13 8.01 1.28 -12.31
CA GLY A 13 7.16 0.08 -12.29
C GLY A 13 7.94 -1.19 -12.69
N GLU A 14 7.32 -2.36 -12.56
CA GLU A 14 7.94 -3.58 -13.10
C GLU A 14 8.04 -3.49 -14.64
N GLU A 15 9.00 -4.21 -15.24
CA GLU A 15 9.26 -4.13 -16.68
C GLU A 15 7.99 -4.50 -17.48
N GLY A 16 7.46 -3.54 -18.24
CA GLY A 16 6.21 -3.68 -18.99
C GLY A 16 4.98 -3.04 -18.33
N GLU A 17 5.10 -2.48 -17.12
CA GLU A 17 4.03 -1.70 -16.50
C GLU A 17 4.10 -0.21 -16.91
N GLU A 18 2.99 0.34 -17.40
CA GLU A 18 2.89 1.77 -17.76
C GLU A 18 2.87 2.69 -16.52
N GLN A 19 2.59 2.13 -15.33
CA GLN A 19 2.39 2.87 -14.10
C GLN A 19 3.23 2.31 -12.96
N ARG A 20 3.74 3.23 -12.13
CA ARG A 20 4.51 2.89 -10.94
C ARG A 20 3.63 2.11 -9.95
N SER A 21 4.06 0.91 -9.59
CA SER A 21 3.36 0.03 -8.65
C SER A 21 4.33 -0.63 -7.66
N SER A 22 3.83 -1.10 -6.52
CA SER A 22 4.61 -1.96 -5.62
C SER A 22 4.49 -3.43 -6.00
N ARG A 23 5.38 -4.25 -5.44
CA ARG A 23 5.14 -5.70 -5.37
C ARG A 23 3.88 -6.02 -4.56
N ASN A 24 3.34 -7.20 -4.85
CA ASN A 24 2.19 -7.71 -4.12
C ASN A 24 2.51 -7.97 -2.64
N PHE A 25 1.57 -7.62 -1.77
CA PHE A 25 1.58 -7.87 -0.34
C PHE A 25 0.23 -8.43 0.14
N CYS A 26 0.16 -8.85 1.40
CA CYS A 26 -1.05 -9.38 2.03
C CYS A 26 -1.16 -8.81 3.44
N VAL A 27 -2.39 -8.60 3.92
CA VAL A 27 -2.66 -8.12 5.30
C VAL A 27 -3.37 -9.17 6.16
N ASN A 28 -3.77 -10.29 5.55
CA ASN A 28 -4.48 -11.39 6.21
C ASN A 28 -3.67 -12.17 7.27
N HIS A 29 -2.39 -11.84 7.46
CA HIS A 29 -1.54 -12.42 8.50
C HIS A 29 -1.34 -11.46 9.68
N LEU A 30 -1.79 -10.19 9.53
CA LEU A 30 -1.83 -9.24 10.63
C LEU A 30 -2.95 -9.64 11.59
N PRO A 31 -2.85 -9.29 12.89
CA PRO A 31 -3.90 -9.52 13.88
C PRO A 31 -5.27 -9.06 13.36
N HIS A 32 -6.32 -9.83 13.65
CA HIS A 32 -7.67 -9.48 13.23
C HIS A 32 -8.23 -8.40 14.18
N ASP A 33 -7.79 -7.15 14.01
CA ASP A 33 -8.42 -5.99 14.64
C ASP A 33 -9.43 -5.35 13.69
N LYS A 34 -10.02 -4.21 14.08
CA LYS A 34 -11.06 -3.55 13.28
C LYS A 34 -10.50 -2.79 12.09
N HIS A 35 -9.29 -2.23 12.23
CA HIS A 35 -8.76 -1.29 11.26
C HIS A 35 -7.30 -1.58 10.90
N LEU A 36 -6.88 -0.99 9.78
CA LEU A 36 -5.50 -0.87 9.33
C LEU A 36 -5.06 0.59 9.43
N VAL A 37 -3.85 0.83 9.92
CA VAL A 37 -3.19 2.14 9.89
C VAL A 37 -2.06 2.10 8.87
N TRP A 38 -2.02 3.12 8.01
CA TRP A 38 -1.06 3.25 6.93
C TRP A 38 -0.04 4.33 7.25
N HIS A 39 1.24 3.96 7.36
CA HIS A 39 2.34 4.90 7.61
C HIS A 39 3.22 5.00 6.38
N VAL A 40 3.42 6.21 5.86
CA VAL A 40 4.26 6.46 4.69
C VAL A 40 5.63 6.95 5.17
N ILE A 41 6.66 6.22 4.77
CA ILE A 41 8.05 6.48 5.16
C ILE A 41 8.82 6.85 3.89
N SER A 42 9.09 8.15 3.71
CA SER A 42 9.93 8.67 2.64
C SER A 42 11.21 9.29 3.22
N GLN A 43 12.34 9.11 2.54
CA GLN A 43 13.61 9.76 2.91
C GLN A 43 13.86 11.05 2.12
N VAL A 44 13.13 11.25 1.03
CA VAL A 44 13.23 12.43 0.17
C VAL A 44 12.13 13.39 0.59
N GLY A 45 12.34 14.71 0.46
CA GLY A 45 11.38 15.78 0.84
C GLY A 45 10.02 15.77 0.10
N ASP A 46 9.62 14.62 -0.42
CA ASP A 46 8.28 14.26 -0.85
C ASP A 46 7.34 14.40 0.36
N ASN A 47 6.45 15.38 0.29
CA ASN A 47 5.39 15.59 1.26
C ASN A 47 4.05 15.21 0.61
N ASN A 48 3.10 14.76 1.42
CA ASN A 48 1.74 14.43 0.97
C ASN A 48 1.70 13.38 -0.15
N ILE A 49 2.53 12.33 -0.01
CA ILE A 49 2.43 11.14 -0.85
C ILE A 49 1.03 10.54 -0.63
N SER A 50 0.35 10.26 -1.74
CA SER A 50 -0.92 9.54 -1.76
C SER A 50 -0.87 8.41 -2.76
N PHE A 51 -1.65 7.36 -2.56
CA PHE A 51 -1.71 6.22 -3.46
C PHE A 51 -3.00 5.44 -3.32
N ASP A 52 -3.31 4.64 -4.33
CA ASP A 52 -4.38 3.65 -4.26
C ASP A 52 -3.83 2.30 -3.80
N VAL A 53 -4.69 1.47 -3.24
CA VAL A 53 -4.42 0.06 -2.99
C VAL A 53 -5.40 -0.75 -3.80
N LYS A 54 -4.85 -1.56 -4.72
CA LYS A 54 -5.62 -2.45 -5.59
C LYS A 54 -5.33 -3.89 -5.24
N GLN A 55 -6.32 -4.76 -5.44
CA GLN A 55 -6.19 -6.20 -5.32
C GLN A 55 -6.12 -6.82 -6.71
N LYS A 56 -5.07 -7.61 -6.96
CA LYS A 56 -4.96 -8.41 -8.18
C LYS A 56 -5.88 -9.63 -8.07
N GLY A 57 -6.97 -9.60 -8.81
CA GLY A 57 -7.98 -10.66 -8.88
C GLY A 57 -7.64 -11.76 -9.88
N PRO A 58 -8.44 -12.84 -9.90
CA PRO A 58 -8.35 -13.87 -10.92
C PRO A 58 -8.56 -13.25 -12.32
N SER A 59 -7.88 -13.79 -13.33
CA SER A 59 -7.90 -13.30 -14.72
C SER A 59 -7.33 -11.90 -14.95
N GLY A 60 -6.55 -11.36 -14.02
CA GLY A 60 -5.86 -10.06 -14.17
C GLY A 60 -6.77 -8.84 -13.95
N ILE A 61 -8.01 -9.05 -13.47
CA ILE A 61 -8.90 -7.97 -13.09
C ILE A 61 -8.40 -7.37 -11.77
N ASN A 62 -8.02 -6.09 -11.81
CA ASN A 62 -7.56 -5.36 -10.62
C ASN A 62 -8.73 -4.59 -9.99
N VAL A 63 -8.99 -4.83 -8.71
CA VAL A 63 -10.10 -4.21 -7.97
C VAL A 63 -9.54 -3.15 -7.03
N LEU A 64 -10.09 -1.94 -7.07
CA LEU A 64 -9.77 -0.90 -6.09
C LEU A 64 -10.29 -1.31 -4.71
N LYS A 65 -9.40 -1.33 -3.71
CA LYS A 65 -9.74 -1.68 -2.32
C LYS A 65 -9.69 -0.49 -1.40
N TYR A 66 -8.64 0.32 -1.53
CA TYR A 66 -8.53 1.57 -0.81
C TYR A 66 -8.08 2.65 -1.80
N GLU A 67 -8.67 3.84 -1.70
CA GLU A 67 -8.42 4.96 -2.61
C GLU A 67 -7.76 6.10 -1.86
N ASN A 68 -6.79 6.78 -2.49
CA ASN A 68 -6.18 7.99 -1.97
C ASN A 68 -5.65 7.87 -0.52
N ILE A 69 -4.99 6.76 -0.22
CA ILE A 69 -4.33 6.51 1.06
C ILE A 69 -3.22 7.53 1.28
N THR A 70 -3.18 8.10 2.49
CA THR A 70 -2.15 9.05 2.93
C THR A 70 -1.53 8.59 4.25
N ASP A 71 -0.44 9.23 4.65
CA ASP A 71 0.21 8.95 5.93
C ASP A 71 -0.74 9.15 7.12
N GLY A 72 -0.77 8.18 8.03
CA GLY A 72 -1.64 8.14 9.19
C GLY A 72 -3.09 7.76 8.90
N MET A 73 -3.46 7.47 7.65
CA MET A 73 -4.83 7.11 7.30
C MET A 73 -5.23 5.77 7.94
N ILE A 74 -6.51 5.67 8.32
CA ILE A 74 -7.11 4.47 8.92
C ILE A 74 -8.18 3.95 7.96
N THR A 75 -8.17 2.63 7.70
CA THR A 75 -9.17 1.95 6.87
C THR A 75 -9.69 0.70 7.55
N ASP A 76 -10.84 0.18 7.12
CA ASP A 76 -11.36 -1.08 7.63
C ASP A 76 -10.43 -2.26 7.32
N TYR A 77 -10.29 -3.15 8.31
CA TYR A 77 -9.57 -4.39 8.16
C TYR A 77 -10.40 -5.41 7.37
N GLU A 78 -9.89 -5.81 6.22
CA GLU A 78 -10.33 -7.02 5.51
C GLU A 78 -9.13 -7.96 5.38
N ALA A 79 -9.33 -9.26 5.58
CA ALA A 79 -8.28 -10.28 5.47
C ALA A 79 -7.89 -10.55 3.98
N LEU A 80 -7.31 -9.54 3.33
CA LEU A 80 -7.00 -9.51 1.90
C LEU A 80 -5.59 -9.99 1.57
N ARG A 81 -5.45 -10.50 0.34
CA ARG A 81 -4.20 -11.00 -0.27
C ARG A 81 -4.04 -10.45 -1.68
N ASN A 82 -2.82 -10.47 -2.20
CA ASN A 82 -2.46 -9.95 -3.53
C ASN A 82 -2.80 -8.46 -3.70
N LEU A 83 -2.60 -7.68 -2.65
CA LEU A 83 -2.72 -6.23 -2.68
C LEU A 83 -1.44 -5.63 -3.27
N TYR A 84 -1.55 -4.48 -3.93
CA TYR A 84 -0.40 -3.70 -4.35
C TYR A 84 -0.73 -2.22 -4.27
N ILE A 85 0.30 -1.40 -4.04
CA ILE A 85 0.21 0.05 -4.08
C ILE A 85 0.22 0.46 -5.55
N ALA A 86 -0.77 1.24 -5.95
CA ALA A 86 -0.98 1.71 -7.31
C ALA A 86 -1.06 3.25 -7.34
N ASN A 87 -0.77 3.83 -8.50
CA ASN A 87 -0.96 5.27 -8.74
C ASN A 87 -0.36 6.19 -7.67
N PRO A 88 0.91 6.02 -7.26
CA PRO A 88 1.49 6.94 -6.28
C PRO A 88 1.58 8.36 -6.85
N HIS A 89 1.07 9.32 -6.10
CA HIS A 89 1.15 10.74 -6.36
C HIS A 89 2.12 11.42 -5.40
N ASN A 90 2.76 12.51 -5.84
CA ASN A 90 3.75 13.28 -5.08
C ASN A 90 4.96 12.47 -4.55
N ALA A 91 5.24 11.32 -5.17
CA ALA A 91 6.41 10.50 -4.86
C ALA A 91 7.45 10.63 -5.98
N THR A 92 8.54 11.35 -5.72
CA THR A 92 9.64 11.53 -6.69
C THR A 92 10.68 10.43 -6.59
N GLY A 93 10.86 9.88 -5.39
CA GLY A 93 11.85 8.84 -5.09
C GLY A 93 11.23 7.58 -4.53
N HIS A 94 12.08 6.71 -3.98
CA HIS A 94 11.65 5.54 -3.23
C HIS A 94 10.89 5.98 -1.96
N PHE A 95 9.78 5.30 -1.67
CA PHE A 95 9.12 5.39 -0.38
C PHE A 95 8.75 3.99 0.10
N MET A 96 8.52 3.87 1.40
CA MET A 96 8.00 2.66 2.02
C MET A 96 6.63 2.96 2.63
N VAL A 97 5.80 1.93 2.73
CA VAL A 97 4.54 1.98 3.45
C VAL A 97 4.57 0.90 4.50
N ARG A 98 4.38 1.27 5.76
CA ARG A 98 4.22 0.33 6.86
C ARG A 98 2.74 0.25 7.22
N VAL A 99 2.21 -0.96 7.23
CA VAL A 99 0.80 -1.25 7.53
C VAL A 99 0.74 -2.09 8.80
N GLU A 100 -0.08 -1.66 9.74
CA GLU A 100 -0.32 -2.34 11.01
C GLU A 100 -1.80 -2.30 11.37
N THR A 101 -2.22 -3.14 12.30
CA THR A 101 -3.61 -3.19 12.76
C THR A 101 -3.82 -2.29 13.96
N CYS A 102 -5.01 -1.71 14.08
CA CYS A 102 -5.44 -0.99 15.27
C CYS A 102 -6.91 -1.27 15.60
N GLU A 103 -7.28 -0.98 16.86
CA GLU A 103 -8.65 -1.12 17.37
C GLU A 103 -9.66 -0.15 16.75
#